data_AF-A0A1H7UUP6-F1
#
_entry.id   AF-A0A1H7UUP6-F1
#
_cell.length_a   1.000
_cell.length_b   1.000
_cell.length_c   1.000
_cell.angle_alpha   90.00
_cell.angle_beta   90.00
_cell.angle_gamma   90.00
#
_symmetry.space_group_name_H-M   'P 1'
#
loop_
_entity.id
_entity.type
_entity.pdbx_description
1 polymer ?
#
loop_
_entity_poly.entity_id
_entity_poly.type
_entity_poly.pdbx_seq_one_letter_code
_entity_poly.pdbx_strand_id
1 'polypeptide(L)'
;MRLKHVMLLPAMAGYLLLPCLYGGLFLSSYIPYHLAGKQFLVWYLVHMASGHLLLYLADRYTSLKANRLSNIFLWMTLIISVSRMCQGLYHHKPILFLCLLTGVNTLLLLLWKRNGMVA
;
A
#
# COMPACT_ATOMS: atom_id res chain seq x y z
N MET A 1 -21.33 -20.53 3.29
CA MET A 1 -20.75 -19.16 3.17
C MET A 1 -19.44 -18.94 3.95
N ARG A 2 -19.16 -19.62 5.08
CA ARG A 2 -17.91 -19.44 5.86
C ARG A 2 -16.58 -19.67 5.11
N LEU A 3 -16.51 -20.65 4.19
CA LEU A 3 -15.25 -21.00 3.52
C LEU A 3 -14.67 -19.87 2.65
N LYS A 4 -15.53 -19.07 2.00
CA LYS A 4 -15.09 -18.00 1.08
C LYS A 4 -14.30 -16.91 1.81
N HIS A 5 -14.62 -16.62 3.07
CA HIS A 5 -13.93 -15.60 3.87
C HIS A 5 -12.59 -16.10 4.43
N VAL A 6 -12.48 -17.40 4.72
CA VAL A 6 -11.25 -18.01 5.27
C VAL A 6 -10.12 -18.02 4.25
N MET A 7 -10.41 -18.20 2.96
CA MET A 7 -9.40 -18.13 1.90
C MET A 7 -9.10 -16.70 1.43
N LEU A 8 -10.05 -15.77 1.60
CA LEU A 8 -9.87 -14.38 1.17
C LEU A 8 -8.74 -13.69 1.94
N LEU A 9 -8.74 -13.80 3.27
CA LEU A 9 -7.75 -13.18 4.16
C LEU A 9 -6.29 -13.53 3.82
N PRO A 10 -5.90 -14.82 3.72
CA PRO A 10 -4.54 -15.20 3.35
C PRO A 10 -4.19 -14.83 1.91
N ALA A 11 -5.15 -14.89 0.97
CA ALA A 11 -4.92 -14.40 -0.39
C ALA A 11 -4.63 -12.89 -0.40
N MET A 12 -5.39 -12.09 0.35
CA MET A 12 -5.18 -10.65 0.48
C MET A 12 -3.82 -10.34 1.13
N ALA A 13 -3.45 -11.06 2.20
CA ALA A 13 -2.14 -10.95 2.82
C ALA A 13 -1.01 -11.30 1.83
N GLY A 14 -1.20 -12.34 1.01
CA GLY A 14 -0.27 -12.71 -0.07
C GLY A 14 -0.11 -11.60 -1.12
N TYR A 15 -1.20 -10.99 -1.57
CA TYR A 15 -1.18 -9.87 -2.53
C TYR A 15 -0.51 -8.61 -1.95
N LEU A 16 -0.66 -8.36 -0.64
CA LEU A 16 0.00 -7.26 0.05
C LEU A 16 1.49 -7.50 0.27
N LEU A 17 1.89 -8.74 0.52
CA LEU A 17 3.29 -9.13 0.69
C LEU A 17 4.02 -9.31 -0.64
N LEU A 18 3.29 -9.50 -1.75
CA LEU A 18 3.86 -9.73 -3.07
C LEU A 18 4.89 -8.66 -3.50
N PRO A 19 4.63 -7.35 -3.34
CA PRO A 19 5.61 -6.31 -3.67
C PRO A 19 6.88 -6.40 -2.80
N CYS A 20 6.74 -6.80 -1.53
CA CYS A 20 7.87 -6.99 -0.62
C CYS A 20 8.68 -8.25 -0.98
N LEU A 21 8.01 -9.34 -1.33
CA LEU A 21 8.64 -10.57 -1.82
C LEU A 21 9.36 -10.32 -3.14
N TYR A 22 8.76 -9.56 -4.05
CA TYR A 22 9.41 -9.14 -5.29
C TYR A 22 10.68 -8.33 -5.02
N GLY A 23 10.62 -7.38 -4.08
CA GLY A 23 11.81 -6.62 -3.65
C GLY A 23 12.91 -7.51 -3.10
N GLY A 24 12.57 -8.49 -2.26
CA GLY A 24 13.53 -9.43 -1.68
C GLY A 24 14.18 -10.33 -2.71
N LEU A 25 13.38 -10.93 -3.60
CA LEU A 25 13.85 -11.93 -4.57
C LEU A 25 14.59 -11.31 -5.77
N PHE A 26 14.12 -10.17 -6.27
CA PHE A 26 14.62 -9.59 -7.53
C PHE A 26 15.45 -8.32 -7.34
N LEU A 27 15.29 -7.62 -6.21
CA LEU A 27 15.97 -6.34 -5.94
C LEU A 27 16.92 -6.44 -4.73
N SER A 28 17.15 -7.65 -4.22
CA SER A 28 18.01 -7.98 -3.06
C SER A 28 17.66 -7.22 -1.77
N SER A 29 16.45 -6.68 -1.67
CA SER A 29 15.98 -5.99 -0.46
C SER A 29 14.49 -6.19 -0.21
N TYR A 30 14.19 -6.83 0.91
CA TYR A 30 12.83 -6.96 1.44
C TYR A 30 12.28 -5.64 1.98
N ILE A 31 13.17 -4.70 2.32
CA ILE A 31 12.82 -3.44 2.96
C ILE A 31 12.78 -2.34 1.87
N PRO A 32 11.65 -1.62 1.72
CA PRO A 32 11.49 -0.64 0.66
C PRO A 32 12.44 0.57 0.79
N TYR A 33 13.02 0.79 1.98
CA TYR A 33 13.99 1.88 2.22
C TYR A 33 15.30 1.72 1.44
N HIS A 34 15.72 0.49 1.13
CA HIS A 34 16.97 0.22 0.43
C HIS A 34 16.81 0.20 -1.10
N LEU A 35 15.57 0.28 -1.59
CA LEU A 35 15.30 0.29 -3.03
C LEU A 35 15.82 1.60 -3.67
N ALA A 36 16.35 1.49 -4.88
CA ALA A 36 16.73 2.66 -5.66
C ALA A 36 15.48 3.52 -5.97
N GLY A 37 15.65 4.82 -6.22
CA GLY A 37 14.51 5.76 -6.37
C GLY A 37 13.42 5.30 -7.35
N LYS A 38 13.82 4.83 -8.55
CA LYS A 38 12.87 4.28 -9.56
C LYS A 38 12.20 2.99 -9.10
N GLN A 39 12.97 2.08 -8.48
CA GLN A 39 12.46 0.81 -7.96
C GLN A 39 11.48 1.01 -6.81
N PHE A 40 11.80 1.92 -5.89
CA PHE A 40 10.92 2.31 -4.79
C PHE A 40 9.60 2.88 -5.30
N LEU A 41 9.65 3.70 -6.35
CA LEU A 41 8.48 4.34 -6.95
C LEU A 41 7.55 3.32 -7.62
N VAL A 42 8.11 2.35 -8.35
CA VAL A 42 7.35 1.21 -8.88
C VAL A 42 6.76 0.38 -7.74
N TRP A 43 7.57 0.05 -6.72
CA TRP A 43 7.12 -0.68 -5.54
C TRP A 43 5.95 0.04 -4.84
N TYR A 44 6.06 1.35 -4.65
CA TYR A 44 5.04 2.18 -4.03
C TYR A 44 3.74 2.16 -4.83
N LEU A 45 3.83 2.32 -6.15
CA LEU A 45 2.66 2.34 -7.03
C LEU A 45 1.94 0.98 -7.01
N VAL A 46 2.69 -0.13 -7.11
CA VAL A 46 2.11 -1.47 -7.05
C VAL A 46 1.49 -1.74 -5.68
N HIS A 47 2.16 -1.37 -4.58
CA HIS A 47 1.66 -1.58 -3.22
C HIS A 47 0.44 -0.70 -2.91
N MET A 48 0.41 0.53 -3.43
CA MET A 48 -0.75 1.43 -3.34
C MET A 48 -1.94 0.87 -4.14
N ALA A 49 -1.71 0.46 -5.38
CA ALA A 49 -2.75 -0.10 -6.24
C ALA A 49 -3.32 -1.41 -5.66
N SER A 50 -2.46 -2.30 -5.15
CA SER A 50 -2.90 -3.53 -4.51
C SER A 50 -3.70 -3.26 -3.23
N GLY A 51 -3.26 -2.32 -2.39
CA GLY A 51 -3.99 -1.91 -1.18
C GLY A 51 -5.40 -1.39 -1.50
N HIS A 52 -5.54 -0.46 -2.45
CA HIS A 52 -6.85 0.06 -2.85
C HIS A 52 -7.74 -0.99 -3.52
N LEU A 53 -7.18 -1.85 -4.38
CA LEU A 53 -7.92 -2.96 -4.98
C LEU A 53 -8.45 -3.92 -3.91
N LEU A 54 -7.64 -4.23 -2.90
CA LEU A 54 -8.04 -5.09 -1.79
C LEU A 54 -9.07 -4.43 -0.89
N LEU A 55 -8.98 -3.12 -0.68
CA LEU A 55 -9.98 -2.34 0.05
C LEU A 55 -11.34 -2.43 -0.65
N TYR A 56 -11.35 -2.26 -1.97
CA TYR A 56 -12.53 -2.42 -2.83
C TYR A 56 -13.11 -3.85 -2.78
N LEU A 57 -12.27 -4.87 -2.89
CA LEU A 57 -12.72 -6.26 -2.81
C LEU A 57 -13.22 -6.62 -1.39
N ALA A 58 -12.55 -6.15 -0.34
CA ALA A 58 -12.93 -6.44 1.04
C ALA A 58 -14.30 -5.86 1.40
N ASP A 59 -14.60 -4.68 0.88
CA ASP A 59 -15.91 -4.05 1.01
C ASP A 59 -16.99 -4.85 0.28
N ARG A 60 -16.76 -5.18 -1.00
CA ARG A 60 -17.71 -5.94 -1.82
C ARG A 60 -18.04 -7.33 -1.25
N TYR A 61 -17.09 -7.97 -0.58
CA TYR A 61 -17.27 -9.29 0.05
C TYR A 61 -17.52 -9.21 1.56
N THR A 62 -17.79 -8.02 2.10
CA THR A 62 -18.25 -7.75 3.48
C THR A 62 -17.34 -8.31 4.59
N SER A 63 -16.02 -8.30 4.38
CA SER A 63 -15.07 -8.77 5.40
C SER A 63 -14.48 -7.59 6.19
N LEU A 64 -15.07 -7.30 7.36
CA LEU A 64 -14.61 -6.24 8.27
C LEU A 64 -13.12 -6.36 8.63
N LYS A 65 -12.64 -7.60 8.86
CA LYS A 65 -11.23 -7.85 9.19
C LYS A 65 -10.30 -7.53 8.02
N ALA A 66 -10.69 -7.88 6.80
CA ALA A 66 -9.91 -7.61 5.61
C ALA A 66 -9.88 -6.11 5.27
N ASN A 67 -10.99 -5.41 5.47
CA ASN A 67 -11.08 -3.96 5.31
C ASN A 67 -10.11 -3.25 6.28
N ARG A 68 -10.15 -3.62 7.57
CA ARG A 68 -9.21 -3.09 8.57
C ARG A 68 -7.75 -3.38 8.20
N LEU A 69 -7.44 -4.59 7.75
CA LEU A 69 -6.08 -4.97 7.34
C LEU A 69 -5.60 -4.11 6.16
N SER A 70 -6.38 -4.02 5.08
CA SER A 70 -6.04 -3.22 3.90
C SER A 70 -5.81 -1.74 4.26
N ASN A 71 -6.68 -1.18 5.11
CA ASN A 71 -6.55 0.21 5.57
C ASN A 71 -5.24 0.42 6.36
N ILE A 72 -4.89 -0.49 7.29
CA ILE A 72 -3.61 -0.43 8.02
C ILE A 72 -2.42 -0.43 7.05
N PHE A 73 -2.45 -1.29 6.02
CA PHE A 73 -1.38 -1.36 5.03
C PHE A 73 -1.25 -0.09 4.18
N LEU A 74 -2.36 0.52 3.79
CA LEU A 74 -2.36 1.80 3.07
C LEU A 74 -1.79 2.93 3.95
N TRP A 75 -2.09 2.95 5.25
CA TRP A 75 -1.47 3.87 6.21
C TRP A 75 0.03 3.62 6.39
N MET A 76 0.47 2.36 6.47
CA MET A 76 1.89 2.02 6.49
C MET A 76 2.60 2.50 5.21
N THR A 77 1.95 2.35 4.05
CA THR A 77 2.45 2.82 2.76
C THR A 77 2.66 4.34 2.78
N LEU A 78 1.71 5.11 3.36
CA LEU A 78 1.87 6.54 3.57
C LEU A 78 3.10 6.87 4.43
N ILE A 79 3.24 6.23 5.59
CA ILE A 79 4.38 6.45 6.50
C ILE A 79 5.70 6.20 5.77
N ILE A 80 5.82 5.09 5.05
CA ILE A 80 7.02 4.75 4.27
C ILE A 80 7.32 5.83 3.23
N SER A 81 6.32 6.34 2.51
CA SER A 81 6.55 7.42 1.55
C SER A 81 7.01 8.72 2.20
N VAL A 82 6.42 9.10 3.34
CA VAL A 82 6.82 10.32 4.06
C VAL A 82 8.26 10.19 4.55
N SER A 83 8.63 9.06 5.16
CA SER A 83 10.01 8.78 5.56
C SER A 83 10.98 8.85 4.38
N ARG A 84 10.58 8.38 3.19
CA ARG A 84 11.40 8.45 1.97
C ARG A 84 11.49 9.85 1.37
N MET A 85 10.45 10.67 1.50
CA MET A 85 10.55 12.09 1.17
C MET A 85 11.54 12.80 2.09
N CYS A 86 11.52 12.53 3.41
CA CYS A 86 12.49 13.09 4.34
C CYS A 86 13.93 12.70 3.96
N GLN A 87 14.17 11.44 3.60
CA GLN A 87 15.48 11.00 3.09
C GLN A 87 15.85 11.70 1.78
N GLY A 88 14.90 11.86 0.86
CA GLY A 88 15.12 12.55 -0.41
C GLY A 88 15.47 14.02 -0.24
N LEU A 89 14.80 14.72 0.67
CA LEU A 89 15.09 16.10 1.05
C LEU A 89 16.49 16.23 1.66
N TYR A 90 16.84 15.34 2.59
CA TYR A 90 18.15 15.34 3.24
C TYR A 90 19.31 15.13 2.26
N HIS A 91 19.10 14.31 1.23
CA HIS A 91 20.11 14.03 0.20
C HIS A 91 19.94 14.88 -1.08
N HIS A 92 19.14 15.95 -1.06
CA HIS A 92 18.87 16.83 -2.20
C HIS A 92 18.43 16.08 -3.48
N LYS A 93 17.69 14.97 -3.34
CA LYS A 93 17.15 14.18 -4.45
C LYS A 93 15.76 14.69 -4.84
N PRO A 94 15.36 14.55 -6.12
CA PRO A 94 14.03 14.95 -6.56
C PRO A 94 12.94 14.09 -5.89
N ILE A 95 12.03 14.74 -5.15
CA ILE A 95 10.93 14.10 -4.43
C ILE A 95 9.52 14.44 -4.96
N LEU A 96 9.42 15.35 -5.94
CA LEU A 96 8.13 15.91 -6.38
C LEU A 96 7.14 14.83 -6.83
N PHE A 97 7.60 13.84 -7.59
CA PHE A 97 6.75 12.75 -8.05
C PHE A 97 6.23 11.90 -6.88
N LEU A 98 7.08 11.64 -5.88
CA LEU A 98 6.67 10.91 -4.68
C LEU A 98 5.65 11.72 -3.88
N CYS A 99 5.84 13.04 -3.74
CA CYS A 99 4.85 13.94 -3.13
C CYS A 99 3.49 13.86 -3.81
N LEU A 100 3.45 13.94 -5.14
CA LEU A 100 2.21 13.82 -5.91
C LEU A 100 1.53 12.47 -5.66
N LEU A 101 2.30 11.38 -5.72
CA LEU A 101 1.76 10.04 -5.56
C LEU A 101 1.23 9.77 -4.13
N THR A 102 1.93 10.27 -3.11
CA THR A 102 1.45 10.25 -1.72
C THR A 102 0.22 11.15 -1.53
N GLY A 103 0.17 12.30 -2.21
CA GLY A 103 -1.01 13.15 -2.23
C GLY A 103 -2.22 12.42 -2.80
N VAL A 104 -2.07 11.73 -3.93
CA VAL A 104 -3.12 10.89 -4.51
C VAL A 104 -3.54 9.78 -3.56
N ASN A 105 -2.59 9.08 -2.92
CA ASN A 105 -2.91 8.02 -1.96
C ASN A 105 -3.70 8.55 -0.76
N THR A 106 -3.29 9.70 -0.22
CA THR A 106 -3.97 10.37 0.89
C THR A 106 -5.38 10.81 0.48
N LEU A 107 -5.53 11.39 -0.71
CA LEU A 107 -6.81 11.81 -1.25
C LEU A 107 -7.75 10.60 -1.43
N LEU A 108 -7.27 9.49 -1.98
CA LEU A 108 -8.06 8.26 -2.15
C LEU A 108 -8.51 7.71 -0.80
N LEU A 109 -7.64 7.68 0.21
CA LEU A 109 -8.00 7.27 1.57
C LEU A 109 -9.04 8.19 2.20
N LEU A 110 -8.91 9.51 2.01
CA LEU A 110 -9.87 10.49 2.51
C LEU A 110 -11.23 10.37 1.83
N LEU A 111 -11.25 10.24 0.50
CA LEU A 111 -12.46 10.01 -0.28
C LEU A 111 -13.14 8.71 0.14
N TRP A 112 -12.37 7.64 0.37
CA TRP A 112 -12.89 6.37 0.87
C TRP A 112 -13.52 6.51 2.26
N LYS A 113 -12.84 7.20 3.19
CA LYS A 113 -13.40 7.49 4.52
C LYS A 113 -14.67 8.33 4.45
N ARG A 114 -14.70 9.33 3.56
CA ARG A 114 -15.86 10.23 3.37
C ARG A 114 -17.06 9.51 2.77
N ASN A 115 -16.83 8.54 1.87
CA ASN A 115 -17.88 7.77 1.21
C ASN A 115 -18.52 6.68 2.08
N GLY A 116 -18.17 6.56 3.37
CA GLY A 116 -19.04 5.90 4.33
C GLY A 116 -19.19 4.38 4.18
N MET A 117 -18.08 3.66 3.96
CA MET A 117 -18.01 2.21 4.24
C MET A 117 -17.31 1.96 5.58
N VAL A 118 -17.72 2.74 6.57
CA VAL A 118 -17.60 2.43 8.00
C VAL A 118 -19.03 2.17 8.47
N ALA A 119 -19.47 0.94 8.28
CA ALA A 119 -20.52 0.30 9.08
C ALA A 119 -19.84 -0.81 9.88
#